data_AF-A0AAU9J617-F1
#
_entry.id   AF-A0AAU9J617-F1
#
_cell.length_a   1.000
_cell.length_b   1.000
_cell.length_c   1.000
_cell.angle_alpha   90.00
_cell.angle_beta   90.00
_cell.angle_gamma   90.00
#
_symmetry.space_group_name_H-M   'P 1'
#
loop_
_entity.id
_entity.type
_entity.pdbx_description
1 polymer ?
#
loop_
_entity_poly.entity_id
_entity_poly.type
_entity_poly.pdbx_seq_one_letter_code
_entity_poly.pdbx_strand_id
1 'polypeptide(L)'
;MIRRAFATTLHDFIKFDPKRKLPQLNREDSDRAITDVAAFFDYIMAHAGNHKSVANRKIIGLPNLRKLAILANKPEDAKVLQSAFWTYCGHHRWPDTNTIEMLSQAMINIDAPADASDFFLYHHKILFYPRLQSTNNFFKALHDKSLWEPLRNAFKVVEVSNITLKNELTYIMGINACVQLKDWKWASRFYERGAKKIDYSEGFLEVIQELRSNLTEEELKKFSVDKQAKQ
;
A
#
# COMPACT_ATOMS: atom_id res chain seq x y z
N MET A 1 -7.08 21.95 -9.39
CA MET A 1 -8.22 21.27 -8.74
C MET A 1 -7.72 20.00 -8.06
N ILE A 2 -7.72 19.93 -6.73
CA ILE A 2 -7.27 18.75 -5.97
C ILE A 2 -8.34 17.65 -6.16
N ARG A 3 -8.04 16.59 -6.91
CA ARG A 3 -8.91 15.41 -6.98
C ARG A 3 -8.84 14.68 -5.63
N ARG A 4 -9.81 14.94 -4.75
CA ARG A 4 -9.93 14.31 -3.43
C ARG A 4 -10.60 12.95 -3.62
N ALA A 5 -9.82 11.87 -3.62
CA ALA A 5 -10.32 10.49 -3.73
C ALA A 5 -10.55 9.83 -2.35
N PHE A 6 -10.69 10.64 -1.29
CA PHE A 6 -10.72 10.17 0.09
C PHE A 6 -11.72 10.99 0.92
N ALA A 7 -12.07 10.46 2.10
CA ALA A 7 -12.90 11.09 3.11
C ALA A 7 -12.60 12.59 3.28
N THR A 8 -13.65 13.42 3.34
CA THR A 8 -13.52 14.88 3.51
C THR A 8 -13.55 15.32 4.96
N THR A 9 -13.92 14.42 5.87
CA THR A 9 -13.99 14.67 7.30
C THR A 9 -13.34 13.52 8.08
N LEU A 10 -12.93 13.78 9.33
CA LEU A 10 -12.48 12.74 10.26
C LEU A 10 -13.56 11.67 10.48
N HIS A 11 -14.83 12.06 10.47
CA HIS A 11 -15.95 11.14 10.60
C HIS A 11 -16.03 10.16 9.42
N ASP A 12 -15.88 10.68 8.19
CA ASP A 12 -15.84 9.86 6.97
C ASP A 12 -14.61 8.93 6.97
N PHE A 13 -13.48 9.39 7.52
CA PHE A 13 -12.27 8.59 7.66
C PHE A 13 -12.46 7.40 8.60
N ILE A 14 -13.06 7.64 9.77
CA ILE A 14 -13.33 6.59 10.76
C ILE A 14 -14.25 5.53 10.14
N LYS A 15 -15.26 5.94 9.37
CA LYS A 15 -16.22 5.03 8.71
C LYS A 15 -15.70 4.41 7.42
N PHE A 16 -14.55 4.84 6.90
CA PHE A 16 -14.02 4.35 5.65
C PHE A 16 -13.47 2.93 5.81
N ASP A 17 -14.09 1.98 5.12
CA ASP A 17 -13.60 0.63 4.96
C ASP A 17 -12.57 0.57 3.81
N PRO A 18 -11.32 0.12 4.04
CA PRO A 18 -10.34 -0.09 2.98
C PRO A 18 -10.62 -1.30 2.09
N LYS A 19 -11.51 -2.22 2.49
CA LYS A 19 -11.91 -3.37 1.67
C LYS A 19 -12.77 -2.92 0.49
N ARG A 20 -12.62 -3.61 -0.65
CA ARG A 20 -13.36 -3.32 -1.89
C ARG A 20 -13.75 -4.60 -2.59
N LYS A 21 -14.86 -4.56 -3.32
CA LYS A 21 -15.25 -5.68 -4.18
C LYS A 21 -14.23 -5.86 -5.29
N LEU A 22 -13.68 -7.07 -5.41
CA LEU A 22 -12.90 -7.49 -6.56
C LEU A 22 -13.83 -7.92 -7.70
N PRO A 23 -13.34 -7.92 -8.95
CA PRO A 23 -14.00 -8.59 -10.05
C PRO A 23 -14.35 -10.04 -9.68
N GLN A 24 -15.44 -10.54 -10.23
CA GLN A 24 -15.84 -11.94 -10.05
C GLN A 24 -15.49 -12.72 -11.31
N LEU A 25 -15.17 -14.01 -11.14
CA LEU A 25 -15.07 -14.91 -12.29
C LEU A 25 -16.45 -15.07 -12.93
N ASN A 26 -16.45 -15.28 -14.25
CA ASN A 26 -17.67 -15.55 -15.01
C ASN A 26 -18.37 -16.80 -14.47
N ARG A 27 -19.69 -16.87 -14.63
CA ARG A 27 -20.48 -18.04 -14.17
C ARG A 27 -20.04 -19.35 -14.83
N GLU A 28 -19.49 -19.26 -16.04
CA GLU A 28 -19.02 -20.38 -16.86
C GLU A 28 -17.55 -20.74 -16.58
N ASP A 29 -16.84 -19.96 -15.75
CA ASP A 29 -15.45 -20.26 -15.41
C ASP A 29 -15.40 -21.47 -14.45
N SER A 30 -14.81 -22.56 -14.91
CA SER A 30 -14.67 -23.81 -14.14
C SER A 30 -13.93 -23.63 -12.83
N ASP A 31 -13.07 -22.61 -12.75
CA ASP A 31 -12.19 -22.39 -11.61
C ASP A 31 -12.91 -21.64 -10.47
N ARG A 32 -14.16 -21.22 -10.66
CA ARG A 32 -14.94 -20.45 -9.67
C ARG A 32 -15.19 -21.21 -8.36
N ALA A 33 -15.19 -22.54 -8.40
CA ALA A 33 -15.40 -23.38 -7.23
C ALA A 33 -14.10 -23.68 -6.45
N ILE A 34 -12.95 -23.18 -6.91
CA ILE A 34 -11.67 -23.40 -6.25
C ILE A 34 -11.62 -22.62 -4.95
N THR A 35 -11.44 -23.35 -3.84
CA THR A 35 -11.29 -22.77 -2.50
C THR A 35 -9.87 -22.91 -1.95
N ASP A 36 -9.07 -23.82 -2.52
CA ASP A 36 -7.66 -24.01 -2.16
C ASP A 36 -6.76 -23.34 -3.19
N VAL A 37 -6.40 -22.09 -2.89
CA VAL A 37 -5.57 -21.24 -3.76
C VAL A 37 -4.13 -21.76 -3.86
N ALA A 38 -3.60 -22.38 -2.80
CA ALA A 38 -2.26 -22.95 -2.81
C ALA A 38 -2.19 -24.16 -3.76
N ALA A 39 -3.11 -25.12 -3.60
CA ALA A 39 -3.18 -26.28 -4.49
C ALA A 39 -3.44 -25.87 -5.95
N PHE A 40 -4.25 -24.83 -6.18
CA PHE A 40 -4.47 -24.31 -7.53
C PHE A 40 -3.23 -23.66 -8.13
N PHE A 41 -2.45 -22.91 -7.32
CA PHE A 41 -1.18 -22.38 -7.78
C PHE A 41 -0.19 -23.50 -8.14
N ASP A 42 -0.08 -24.54 -7.31
CA ASP A 42 0.77 -25.71 -7.62
C ASP A 42 0.33 -26.40 -8.90
N TYR A 43 -0.98 -26.57 -9.10
CA TYR A 43 -1.54 -27.09 -10.35
C TYR A 43 -1.16 -26.22 -11.56
N ILE A 44 -1.30 -24.90 -11.45
CA ILE A 44 -0.89 -23.96 -12.51
C ILE A 44 0.60 -24.14 -12.83
N MET A 45 1.46 -24.24 -11.81
CA MET A 45 2.91 -24.33 -11.98
C MET A 45 3.37 -25.68 -12.54
N ALA A 46 2.69 -26.77 -12.20
CA ALA A 46 2.93 -28.09 -12.78
C ALA A 46 2.65 -28.12 -14.29
N HIS A 47 1.59 -27.42 -14.72
CA HIS A 47 1.15 -27.36 -16.12
C HIS A 47 1.71 -26.15 -16.89
N ALA A 48 2.45 -25.27 -16.22
CA ALA A 48 3.07 -24.12 -16.83
C ALA A 48 4.17 -24.52 -17.83
N GLY A 49 4.19 -23.84 -18.98
CA GLY A 49 5.28 -23.91 -19.94
C GLY A 49 6.58 -23.29 -19.39
N ASN A 50 7.70 -23.62 -20.03
CA ASN A 50 9.00 -23.03 -19.68
C ASN A 50 9.22 -21.70 -20.40
N HIS A 51 10.03 -20.83 -19.79
CA HIS A 51 10.48 -19.59 -20.39
C HIS A 51 11.36 -19.87 -21.60
N LYS A 52 11.09 -19.18 -22.71
CA LYS A 52 11.76 -19.42 -23.99
C LYS A 52 13.29 -19.27 -23.92
N SER A 53 13.77 -18.35 -23.08
CA SER A 53 15.21 -18.02 -22.98
C SER A 53 15.86 -18.37 -21.64
N VAL A 54 15.11 -18.91 -20.66
CA VAL A 54 15.66 -19.28 -19.35
C VAL A 54 15.23 -20.71 -19.04
N ALA A 55 16.17 -21.65 -19.15
CA ALA A 55 15.93 -23.06 -18.88
C ALA A 55 15.34 -23.25 -17.47
N ASN A 56 14.36 -24.14 -17.35
CA ASN A 56 13.67 -24.51 -16.11
C ASN A 56 12.90 -23.39 -15.39
N ARG A 57 12.75 -22.20 -15.99
CA ARG A 57 11.87 -21.17 -15.44
C ARG A 57 10.45 -21.39 -15.91
N LYS A 58 9.54 -21.73 -15.00
CA LYS A 58 8.10 -21.87 -15.28
C LYS A 58 7.43 -20.50 -15.49
N ILE A 59 6.43 -20.47 -16.38
CA ILE A 59 5.66 -19.25 -16.69
C ILE A 59 4.23 -19.33 -16.18
N ILE A 60 3.86 -18.39 -15.30
CA ILE A 60 2.46 -18.12 -14.98
C ILE A 60 1.84 -17.11 -15.97
N GLY A 61 0.69 -17.46 -16.56
CA GLY A 61 -0.05 -16.54 -17.41
C GLY A 61 -0.73 -15.42 -16.61
N LEU A 62 -0.87 -14.23 -17.20
CA LEU A 62 -1.59 -13.10 -16.58
C LEU A 62 -3.03 -13.47 -16.15
N PRO A 63 -3.81 -14.25 -16.94
CA PRO A 63 -5.13 -14.72 -16.49
C PRO A 63 -5.08 -15.53 -15.19
N ASN A 64 -4.08 -16.40 -15.03
CA ASN A 64 -3.93 -17.24 -13.83
C ASN A 64 -3.56 -16.39 -12.61
N LEU A 65 -2.63 -15.43 -12.78
CA LEU A 65 -2.30 -14.47 -11.72
C LEU A 65 -3.55 -13.70 -11.25
N ARG A 66 -4.38 -13.27 -12.19
CA ARG A 66 -5.63 -12.57 -11.89
C ARG A 66 -6.66 -13.48 -11.20
N LYS A 67 -6.80 -14.73 -11.63
CA LYS A 67 -7.69 -15.72 -11.00
C LYS A 67 -7.30 -15.98 -9.55
N LEU A 68 -6.01 -16.18 -9.26
CA LEU A 68 -5.53 -16.38 -7.88
C LEU A 68 -5.95 -15.22 -6.97
N ALA A 69 -5.80 -13.97 -7.44
CA ALA A 69 -6.22 -12.79 -6.68
C ALA A 69 -7.74 -12.75 -6.41
N ILE A 70 -8.56 -13.20 -7.36
CA ILE A 70 -10.03 -13.23 -7.22
C ILE A 70 -10.47 -14.36 -6.27
N LEU A 71 -9.77 -15.50 -6.30
CA LEU A 71 -10.10 -16.70 -5.51
C LEU A 71 -9.59 -16.65 -4.06
N ALA A 72 -8.58 -15.83 -3.77
CA ALA A 72 -8.03 -15.66 -2.43
C ALA A 72 -9.10 -15.24 -1.42
N ASN A 73 -9.20 -15.98 -0.31
CA ASN A 73 -10.26 -15.81 0.66
C ASN A 73 -9.81 -15.86 2.13
N LYS A 74 -8.56 -16.23 2.40
CA LYS A 74 -7.99 -16.32 3.75
C LYS A 74 -6.59 -15.69 3.82
N PRO A 75 -6.13 -15.20 4.99
CA PRO A 75 -4.85 -14.51 5.11
C PRO A 75 -3.64 -15.30 4.58
N GLU A 76 -3.66 -16.63 4.70
CA GLU A 76 -2.57 -17.51 4.26
C GLU A 76 -2.35 -17.46 2.74
N ASP A 77 -3.38 -17.12 1.98
CA ASP A 77 -3.31 -17.00 0.52
C ASP A 77 -2.42 -15.83 0.08
N ALA A 78 -2.17 -14.85 0.96
CA ALA A 78 -1.34 -13.68 0.64
C ALA A 78 0.07 -14.08 0.18
N LYS A 79 0.66 -15.12 0.80
CA LYS A 79 1.96 -15.66 0.40
C LYS A 79 1.92 -16.28 -0.99
N VAL A 80 0.83 -16.99 -1.31
CA VAL A 80 0.62 -17.55 -2.65
C VAL A 80 0.51 -16.44 -3.69
N LEU A 81 -0.22 -15.36 -3.37
CA LEU A 81 -0.33 -14.19 -4.26
C LEU A 81 1.02 -13.51 -4.50
N GLN A 82 1.86 -13.36 -3.47
CA GLN A 82 3.22 -12.83 -3.62
C GLN A 82 4.08 -13.74 -4.49
N SER A 83 4.08 -15.06 -4.22
CA SER A 83 4.83 -16.04 -5.01
C SER A 83 4.39 -16.04 -6.47
N ALA A 84 3.09 -15.99 -6.74
CA ALA A 84 2.54 -15.91 -8.08
C ALA A 84 2.95 -14.62 -8.79
N PHE A 85 2.90 -13.47 -8.11
CA PHE A 85 3.36 -12.19 -8.65
C PHE A 85 4.84 -12.22 -9.02
N TRP A 86 5.70 -12.65 -8.11
CA TRP A 86 7.15 -12.69 -8.36
C TRP A 86 7.53 -13.72 -9.43
N THR A 87 6.80 -14.83 -9.50
CA THR A 87 6.92 -15.80 -10.60
C THR A 87 6.58 -15.14 -11.94
N TYR A 88 5.50 -14.36 -12.01
CA TYR A 88 5.13 -13.61 -13.21
C TYR A 88 6.21 -12.60 -13.62
N CYS A 89 6.72 -11.83 -12.66
CA CYS A 89 7.76 -10.81 -12.90
C CYS A 89 9.07 -11.42 -13.41
N GLY A 90 9.33 -12.70 -13.11
CA GLY A 90 10.44 -13.49 -13.68
C GLY A 90 10.45 -13.59 -15.21
N HIS A 91 9.37 -13.17 -15.89
CA HIS A 91 9.28 -13.12 -17.36
C HIS A 91 9.88 -11.84 -17.99
N HIS A 92 10.54 -10.99 -17.20
CA HIS A 92 10.95 -9.64 -17.63
C HIS A 92 9.78 -8.78 -18.14
N ARG A 93 8.56 -9.10 -17.69
CA ARG A 93 7.36 -8.30 -17.94
C ARG A 93 6.71 -7.98 -16.61
N TRP A 94 6.52 -6.69 -16.37
CA TRP A 94 5.74 -6.23 -15.24
C TRP A 94 4.25 -6.40 -15.54
N PRO A 95 3.43 -6.85 -14.57
CA PRO A 95 1.98 -6.76 -14.72
C PRO A 95 1.55 -5.30 -14.91
N ASP A 96 0.43 -5.09 -15.60
CA ASP A 96 -0.16 -3.76 -15.66
C ASP A 96 -0.59 -3.27 -14.27
N THR A 97 -0.68 -1.94 -14.11
CA THR A 97 -1.07 -1.29 -12.86
C THR A 97 -2.35 -1.89 -12.27
N ASN A 98 -3.38 -2.17 -13.08
CA ASN A 98 -4.65 -2.68 -12.58
C ASN A 98 -4.50 -4.07 -11.94
N THR A 99 -3.62 -4.91 -12.48
CA THR A 99 -3.34 -6.23 -11.93
C THR A 99 -2.64 -6.13 -10.57
N ILE A 100 -1.70 -5.20 -10.42
CA ILE A 100 -0.99 -5.00 -9.14
C ILE A 100 -1.95 -4.38 -8.10
N GLU A 101 -2.81 -3.45 -8.50
CA GLU A 101 -3.87 -2.92 -7.63
C GLU A 101 -4.87 -3.99 -7.20
N MET A 102 -5.20 -4.93 -8.09
CA MET A 102 -6.09 -6.03 -7.76
C MET A 102 -5.44 -7.01 -6.76
N LEU A 103 -4.15 -7.32 -6.94
CA LEU A 103 -3.40 -8.15 -6.00
C LEU A 103 -3.29 -7.51 -4.62
N SER A 104 -2.96 -6.20 -4.57
CA SER A 104 -2.90 -5.48 -3.28
C SER A 104 -4.27 -5.40 -2.61
N GLN A 105 -5.33 -5.16 -3.37
CA GLN A 105 -6.69 -5.14 -2.83
C GLN A 105 -7.16 -6.52 -2.37
N ALA A 106 -6.74 -7.61 -3.05
CA ALA A 106 -7.01 -8.97 -2.59
C ALA A 106 -6.37 -9.23 -1.22
N MET A 107 -5.09 -8.88 -1.05
CA MET A 107 -4.38 -8.97 0.23
C MET A 107 -5.05 -8.15 1.35
N ILE A 108 -5.55 -6.95 1.03
CA ILE A 108 -6.34 -6.13 1.98
C ILE A 108 -7.64 -6.85 2.37
N ASN A 109 -8.36 -7.42 1.40
CA ASN A 109 -9.66 -8.06 1.64
C ASN A 109 -9.55 -9.32 2.51
N ILE A 110 -8.50 -10.12 2.29
CA ILE A 110 -8.17 -11.33 3.09
C ILE A 110 -7.43 -11.01 4.38
N ASP A 111 -7.47 -9.75 4.84
CA ASP A 111 -6.92 -9.35 6.13
C ASP A 111 -5.38 -9.48 6.26
N ALA A 112 -4.65 -9.43 5.15
CA ALA A 112 -3.20 -9.49 5.08
C ALA A 112 -2.56 -8.26 4.40
N PRO A 113 -2.84 -7.01 4.83
CA PRO A 113 -2.35 -5.82 4.14
C PRO A 113 -0.82 -5.66 4.23
N ALA A 114 -0.16 -6.23 5.24
CA ALA A 114 1.30 -6.21 5.36
C ALA A 114 1.99 -6.84 4.14
N ASP A 115 1.41 -7.92 3.60
CA ASP A 115 1.94 -8.64 2.44
C ASP A 115 1.84 -7.84 1.13
N ALA A 116 1.00 -6.80 1.08
CA ALA A 116 0.97 -5.88 -0.05
C ALA A 116 2.11 -4.83 -0.01
N SER A 117 2.86 -4.73 1.10
CA SER A 117 3.82 -3.63 1.31
C SER A 117 4.92 -3.58 0.25
N ASP A 118 5.39 -4.73 -0.21
CA ASP A 118 6.43 -4.81 -1.24
C ASP A 118 6.04 -4.09 -2.52
N PHE A 119 4.76 -4.17 -2.91
CA PHE A 119 4.27 -3.47 -4.10
C PHE A 119 4.42 -1.96 -3.96
N PHE A 120 4.13 -1.41 -2.79
CA PHE A 120 4.24 0.02 -2.53
C PHE A 120 5.68 0.48 -2.23
N LEU A 121 6.49 -0.36 -1.57
CA LEU A 121 7.91 -0.07 -1.29
C LEU A 121 8.76 -0.08 -2.56
N TYR A 122 8.45 -0.96 -3.49
CA TYR A 122 9.21 -1.13 -4.73
C TYR A 122 8.48 -0.60 -5.96
N HIS A 123 7.45 0.22 -5.77
CA HIS A 123 6.53 0.65 -6.84
C HIS A 123 7.27 1.18 -8.08
N HIS A 124 8.30 2.02 -7.91
CA HIS A 124 9.12 2.55 -9.00
C HIS A 124 9.96 1.46 -9.71
N LYS A 125 10.44 0.44 -8.99
CA LYS A 125 11.26 -0.66 -9.53
C LYS A 125 10.42 -1.63 -10.35
N ILE A 126 9.18 -1.86 -9.93
CA ILE A 126 8.24 -2.77 -10.60
C ILE A 126 7.35 -2.04 -11.62
N LEU A 127 7.67 -0.78 -11.96
CA LEU A 127 6.90 0.10 -12.84
C LEU A 127 5.41 0.23 -12.45
N PHE A 128 5.14 0.12 -11.16
CA PHE A 128 3.82 0.28 -10.57
C PHE A 128 3.62 1.72 -10.11
N TYR A 129 2.59 2.35 -10.65
CA TYR A 129 2.19 3.70 -10.29
C TYR A 129 0.76 3.67 -9.72
N PRO A 130 0.58 3.35 -8.42
CA PRO A 130 -0.74 3.14 -7.83
C PRO A 130 -1.62 4.40 -7.93
N ARG A 131 -2.92 4.19 -8.14
CA ARG A 131 -3.89 5.29 -8.04
C ARG A 131 -4.01 5.71 -6.58
N LEU A 132 -4.35 6.98 -6.37
CA LEU A 132 -4.55 7.57 -5.04
C LEU A 132 -5.51 6.74 -4.17
N GLN A 133 -6.59 6.21 -4.75
CA GLN A 133 -7.55 5.37 -4.03
C GLN A 133 -6.91 4.08 -3.49
N SER A 134 -6.13 3.38 -4.33
CA SER A 134 -5.45 2.14 -3.95
C SER A 134 -4.40 2.38 -2.86
N THR A 135 -3.63 3.46 -2.99
CA THR A 135 -2.68 3.91 -1.96
C THR A 135 -3.38 4.20 -0.62
N ASN A 136 -4.53 4.88 -0.66
CA ASN A 136 -5.28 5.21 0.55
C ASN A 136 -5.92 3.98 1.21
N ASN A 137 -6.49 3.05 0.41
CA ASN A 137 -7.01 1.79 0.94
C ASN A 137 -5.89 1.01 1.66
N PHE A 138 -4.72 0.91 1.03
CA PHE A 138 -3.57 0.22 1.60
C PHE A 138 -3.10 0.86 2.93
N PHE A 139 -2.88 2.18 2.95
CA PHE A 139 -2.45 2.85 4.18
C PHE A 139 -3.51 2.77 5.28
N LYS A 140 -4.80 2.90 4.96
CA LYS A 140 -5.86 2.73 5.94
C LYS A 140 -5.90 1.30 6.48
N ALA A 141 -5.76 0.28 5.63
CA ALA A 141 -5.73 -1.10 6.08
C ALA A 141 -4.56 -1.40 7.04
N LEU A 142 -3.39 -0.81 6.78
CA LEU A 142 -2.26 -0.91 7.71
C LEU A 142 -2.52 -0.13 9.01
N HIS A 143 -3.11 1.06 8.92
CA HIS A 143 -3.43 1.92 10.07
C HIS A 143 -4.44 1.25 11.01
N ASP A 144 -5.54 0.73 10.47
CA ASP A 144 -6.59 0.03 11.22
C ASP A 144 -6.07 -1.20 11.96
N LYS A 145 -5.02 -1.84 11.44
CA LYS A 145 -4.37 -3.00 12.06
C LYS A 145 -3.18 -2.65 12.94
N SER A 146 -2.90 -1.36 13.16
CA SER A 146 -1.74 -0.92 13.92
C SER A 146 -0.40 -1.45 13.38
N LEU A 147 -0.31 -1.68 12.07
CA LEU A 147 0.90 -2.14 11.39
C LEU A 147 1.81 -0.93 11.08
N TRP A 148 2.34 -0.32 12.14
CA TRP A 148 3.02 0.97 12.07
C TRP A 148 4.31 0.93 11.24
N GLU A 149 5.12 -0.12 11.37
CA GLU A 149 6.39 -0.23 10.63
C GLU A 149 6.18 -0.34 9.11
N PRO A 150 5.34 -1.27 8.59
CA PRO A 150 4.98 -1.29 7.19
C PRO A 150 4.41 0.04 6.70
N LEU A 151 3.51 0.66 7.48
CA LEU A 151 2.86 1.91 7.09
C LEU A 151 3.89 3.04 6.93
N ARG A 152 4.73 3.26 7.94
CA ARG A 152 5.80 4.26 7.89
C ARG A 152 6.72 4.00 6.70
N ASN A 153 7.19 2.76 6.54
CA ASN A 153 8.18 2.43 5.50
C ASN A 153 7.61 2.67 4.10
N ALA A 154 6.39 2.22 3.83
CA ALA A 154 5.74 2.43 2.55
C ALA A 154 5.42 3.92 2.32
N PHE A 155 4.95 4.64 3.34
CA PHE A 155 4.67 6.07 3.25
C PHE A 155 5.94 6.89 2.93
N LYS A 156 7.08 6.57 3.54
CA LYS A 156 8.39 7.21 3.22
C LYS A 156 8.73 7.16 1.74
N VAL A 157 8.43 6.05 1.08
CA VAL A 157 8.73 5.85 -0.35
C VAL A 157 7.68 6.55 -1.21
N VAL A 158 6.40 6.32 -0.93
CA VAL A 158 5.29 6.82 -1.76
C VAL A 158 5.16 8.35 -1.68
N GLU A 159 5.41 8.97 -0.51
CA GLU A 159 5.28 10.42 -0.31
C GLU A 159 6.19 11.26 -1.21
N VAL A 160 7.37 10.73 -1.51
CA VAL A 160 8.37 11.38 -2.37
C VAL A 160 8.03 11.22 -3.85
N SER A 161 7.20 10.22 -4.20
CA SER A 161 6.82 10.00 -5.59
C SER A 161 5.85 11.08 -6.08
N ASN A 162 5.94 11.45 -7.37
CA ASN A 162 4.99 12.37 -8.04
C ASN A 162 3.56 11.81 -8.08
N ILE A 163 3.38 10.57 -7.65
CA ILE A 163 2.12 9.83 -7.57
C ILE A 163 1.43 10.22 -6.26
N THR A 164 1.04 11.49 -6.18
CA THR A 164 -0.07 11.98 -5.35
C THR A 164 -0.08 11.52 -3.88
N LEU A 165 0.34 12.39 -2.98
CA LEU A 165 -0.32 12.54 -1.69
C LEU A 165 -0.72 14.02 -1.55
N LYS A 166 -1.92 14.34 -2.02
CA LYS A 166 -2.61 15.63 -1.76
C LYS A 166 -3.82 15.39 -0.88
N ASN A 167 -3.64 14.54 0.12
CA ASN A 167 -4.69 14.15 1.04
C ASN A 167 -4.14 14.21 2.46
N GLU A 168 -4.72 15.12 3.24
CA GLU A 168 -4.40 15.35 4.64
C GLU A 168 -4.43 14.06 5.45
N LEU A 169 -5.46 13.24 5.26
CA LEU A 169 -5.64 12.02 6.06
C LEU A 169 -4.57 10.97 5.77
N THR A 170 -4.00 10.97 4.56
CA THR A 170 -2.86 10.10 4.28
C THR A 170 -1.62 10.54 5.05
N TYR A 171 -1.39 11.86 5.15
CA TYR A 171 -0.33 12.41 6.00
C TYR A 171 -0.57 12.13 7.48
N ILE A 172 -1.83 12.22 7.96
CA ILE A 172 -2.19 11.83 9.33
C ILE A 172 -1.74 10.41 9.62
N MET A 173 -2.08 9.46 8.75
CA MET A 173 -1.69 8.06 8.95
C MET A 173 -0.16 7.89 8.99
N GLY A 174 0.56 8.50 8.05
CA GLY A 174 2.03 8.44 7.98
C GLY A 174 2.70 9.05 9.21
N ILE A 175 2.20 10.21 9.68
CA ILE A 175 2.69 10.89 10.88
C ILE A 175 2.38 10.05 12.12
N ASN A 176 1.13 9.58 12.28
CA ASN A 176 0.72 8.75 13.40
C ASN A 176 1.58 7.48 13.51
N ALA A 177 1.85 6.78 12.41
CA ALA A 177 2.77 5.63 12.45
C ALA A 177 4.18 6.00 12.95
N CYS A 178 4.70 7.18 12.58
CA CYS A 178 5.96 7.68 13.15
C CYS A 178 5.83 7.95 14.66
N VAL A 179 4.72 8.53 15.12
CA VAL A 179 4.46 8.77 16.56
C VAL A 179 4.48 7.46 17.34
N GLN A 180 3.72 6.47 16.88
CA GLN A 180 3.63 5.15 17.54
C GLN A 180 4.99 4.45 17.60
N LEU A 181 5.86 4.68 16.62
CA LEU A 181 7.22 4.14 16.57
C LEU A 181 8.26 5.05 17.24
N LYS A 182 7.86 6.20 17.80
CA LYS A 182 8.75 7.23 18.34
C LYS A 182 9.81 7.71 17.32
N ASP A 183 9.47 7.68 16.04
CA ASP A 183 10.31 8.17 14.93
C ASP A 183 10.02 9.65 14.66
N TRP A 184 10.35 10.49 15.65
CA TRP A 184 10.02 11.93 15.66
C TRP A 184 10.62 12.68 14.48
N LYS A 185 11.80 12.27 14.03
CA LYS A 185 12.48 12.84 12.86
C LYS A 185 11.64 12.69 11.60
N TRP A 186 11.06 11.52 11.37
CA TRP A 186 10.19 11.30 10.22
C TRP A 186 8.81 11.93 10.41
N ALA A 187 8.26 11.94 11.62
CA ALA A 187 7.02 12.64 11.93
C ALA A 187 7.10 14.14 11.53
N SER A 188 8.16 14.84 11.96
CA SER A 188 8.41 16.25 11.60
C SER A 188 8.53 16.46 10.09
N ARG A 189 9.31 15.60 9.42
CA ARG A 189 9.53 15.70 7.97
C ARG A 189 8.24 15.54 7.19
N PHE A 190 7.38 14.61 7.57
CA PHE A 190 6.08 14.43 6.93
C PHE A 190 5.17 15.61 7.17
N TYR A 191 5.12 16.12 8.40
CA TYR A 191 4.37 17.33 8.71
C TYR A 191 4.78 18.51 7.81
N GLU A 192 6.06 18.86 7.79
CA GLU A 192 6.59 19.99 7.03
C GLU A 192 6.35 19.86 5.52
N ARG A 193 6.50 18.64 4.98
CA ARG A 193 6.28 18.39 3.56
C ARG A 193 4.81 18.46 3.19
N GLY A 194 3.93 17.90 4.01
CA GLY A 194 2.50 17.99 3.78
C GLY A 194 1.98 19.42 3.95
N ALA A 195 2.51 20.19 4.92
CA ALA A 195 2.16 21.61 5.11
C ALA A 195 2.49 22.48 3.88
N LYS A 196 3.53 22.12 3.13
CA LYS A 196 3.88 22.80 1.87
C LYS A 196 2.94 22.43 0.71
N LYS A 197 2.16 21.36 0.85
CA LYS A 197 1.37 20.76 -0.23
C LYS A 197 -0.15 20.90 0.01
N ILE A 198 -0.58 21.03 1.26
CA ILE A 198 -1.97 20.91 1.71
C ILE A 198 -2.21 21.90 2.86
N ASP A 199 -3.36 22.56 2.86
CA ASP A 199 -3.86 23.29 4.03
C ASP A 199 -4.48 22.28 5.01
N TYR A 200 -3.91 22.18 6.20
CA TYR A 200 -4.37 21.25 7.24
C TYR A 200 -5.58 21.80 8.00
N SER A 201 -6.46 20.89 8.43
CA SER A 201 -7.57 21.15 9.34
C SER A 201 -7.10 21.37 10.78
N GLU A 202 -7.94 21.98 11.62
CA GLU A 202 -7.64 22.22 13.04
C GLU A 202 -7.36 20.92 13.81
N GLY A 203 -8.12 19.84 13.56
CA GLY A 203 -7.89 18.54 14.19
C GLY A 203 -6.55 17.90 13.82
N PHE A 204 -5.97 18.28 12.67
CA PHE A 204 -4.60 17.89 12.35
C PHE A 204 -3.57 18.67 13.17
N LEU A 205 -3.79 19.97 13.38
CA LEU A 205 -2.90 20.82 14.18
C LEU A 205 -2.85 20.36 15.64
N GLU A 206 -3.93 19.81 16.18
CA GLU A 206 -3.97 19.20 17.52
C GLU A 206 -3.01 17.99 17.64
N VAL A 207 -3.00 17.08 16.67
CA VAL A 207 -2.05 15.95 16.62
C VAL A 207 -0.60 16.44 16.58
N ILE A 208 -0.34 17.56 15.88
CA ILE A 208 0.99 18.17 15.81
C ILE A 208 1.36 18.87 17.13
N GLN A 209 0.40 19.48 17.83
CA GLN A 209 0.62 20.05 19.16
C GLN A 209 0.94 18.96 20.18
N GLU A 210 0.20 17.85 20.18
CA GLU A 210 0.47 16.68 21.02
C GLU A 210 1.85 16.05 20.70
N LEU A 211 2.24 16.05 19.42
CA LEU A 211 3.59 15.66 19.03
C LEU A 211 4.65 16.54 19.65
N ARG A 212 4.48 17.87 19.60
CA ARG A 212 5.44 18.82 20.15
C ARG A 212 5.58 18.74 21.66
N SER A 213 4.49 18.49 22.39
CA SER A 213 4.52 18.39 23.85
C SER A 213 5.26 17.15 24.37
N ASN A 214 5.35 16.10 23.54
CA ASN A 214 6.01 14.83 23.90
C ASN A 214 7.50 14.79 23.56
N LEU A 215 8.04 15.82 22.92
CA LEU A 215 9.45 15.89 22.54
C LEU A 215 10.28 16.49 23.67
N THR A 216 11.45 15.90 23.92
CA THR A 216 12.48 16.52 24.77
C THR A 216 12.98 17.83 24.14
N GLU A 217 13.60 18.73 24.92
CA GLU A 217 14.18 19.97 24.37
C GLU A 217 15.19 19.72 23.23
N GLU A 218 15.96 18.63 23.29
CA GLU A 218 16.88 18.23 22.22
C GLU A 218 16.16 17.75 20.95
N GLU A 219 15.00 17.11 21.09
CA GLU A 219 14.19 16.66 19.96
C GLU A 219 13.36 17.81 19.37
N LEU A 220 12.88 18.74 20.21
CA LEU A 220 12.26 20.00 19.79
C LEU A 220 13.21 20.82 18.92
N LYS A 221 14.49 20.91 19.31
CA LYS A 221 15.54 21.57 18.48
C LYS A 221 15.75 20.90 17.12
N LYS A 222 15.49 19.58 17.01
CA LYS A 222 15.52 18.84 15.73
C LYS A 222 14.20 18.95 14.95
N PHE A 223 13.11 19.32 15.62
CA PHE A 223 11.76 19.54 15.08
C PHE A 223 11.56 20.97 14.56
N SER A 224 12.27 21.94 15.13
CA SER A 224 12.39 23.29 14.59
C SER A 224 13.39 23.29 13.44
N VAL A 225 12.91 23.24 12.20
CA VAL A 225 13.68 23.79 11.10
C VAL A 225 13.75 25.30 11.35
N ASP A 226 14.86 25.75 11.92
CA ASP A 226 15.26 27.15 11.83
C ASP A 226 15.32 27.51 10.34
N LYS A 227 14.24 28.08 9.83
CA LYS A 227 14.28 28.95 8.64
C LYS A 227 14.89 30.29 9.04
N GLN A 228 16.12 30.26 9.51
CA GLN A 228 17.01 31.41 9.54
C GLN A 228 18.38 30.99 9.03
N ALA A 229 18.43 30.64 7.74
CA ALA A 229 19.69 30.64 7.00
C ALA A 229 19.40 30.68 5.49
N LYS A 230 19.08 31.88 5.02
CA LYS A 230 19.67 32.53 3.84
C LYS A 230 18.89 33.81 3.54
N GLN A 231 19.46 34.90 4.06
CA GLN A 231 19.39 36.23 3.41
C GLN A 231 19.94 36.10 1.99
#